data_AF-U5S0K9-F1
#
_entry.id   AF-U5S0K9-F1
#
_cell.length_a   1.000
_cell.length_b   1.000
_cell.length_c   1.000
_cell.angle_alpha   90.00
_cell.angle_beta   90.00
_cell.angle_gamma   90.00
#
_symmetry.space_group_name_H-M   'P 1'
#
loop_
_entity.id
_entity.type
_entity.pdbx_description
1 polymer ?
#
loop_
_entity_poly.entity_id
_entity_poly.type
_entity_poly.pdbx_seq_one_letter_code
_entity_poly.pdbx_strand_id
1 'polypeptide(L)'
;AAWPHFIAHAGWREPVYPALEGAAPIPELVGQTYTHESFGVPRWESTPEENFALLKSAMRFFGAGQIASIELDANVKSMFYPVDASRMFFNGPPMAYGFEDCDNGYVTDTHFIIPNKARWVVTYTTPMPKEMYRTAPSGVCYAANMSRYRLNQETMACVQKFLLGLGY
;
A
#
# COMPACT_ATOMS: atom_id res chain seq x y z
N ALA A 1 -17.26 -17.03 -11.86
CA ALA A 1 -16.41 -18.02 -12.57
C ALA A 1 -15.06 -18.02 -11.87
N ALA A 2 -14.76 -19.12 -11.16
CA ALA A 2 -13.60 -19.20 -10.28
C ALA A 2 -12.29 -19.27 -11.09
N TRP A 3 -11.25 -18.60 -10.58
CA TRP A 3 -9.86 -18.61 -11.05
C TRP A 3 -9.22 -19.99 -11.38
N PRO A 4 -9.64 -21.16 -10.83
CA PRO A 4 -8.96 -22.44 -11.07
C PRO A 4 -9.00 -22.95 -12.52
N HIS A 5 -9.94 -22.48 -13.36
CA HIS A 5 -10.16 -23.09 -14.67
C HIS A 5 -9.08 -22.76 -15.72
N PHE A 6 -8.29 -21.69 -15.54
CA PHE A 6 -7.27 -21.31 -16.54
C PHE A 6 -5.98 -22.15 -16.44
N ILE A 7 -5.61 -22.59 -15.23
CA ILE A 7 -4.35 -23.31 -14.98
C ILE A 7 -4.40 -24.73 -15.58
N ALA A 8 -5.56 -25.41 -15.49
CA ALA A 8 -5.70 -26.81 -15.91
C ALA A 8 -5.58 -27.04 -17.42
N HIS A 9 -5.92 -26.05 -18.27
CA HIS A 9 -5.94 -26.23 -19.72
C HIS A 9 -4.59 -26.04 -20.42
N ALA A 10 -3.59 -25.47 -19.74
CA ALA A 10 -2.32 -25.11 -20.37
C ALA A 10 -1.23 -26.21 -20.22
N GLY A 11 -1.54 -27.36 -19.62
CA GLY A 11 -0.57 -28.45 -19.40
C GLY A 11 0.52 -28.11 -18.38
N TRP A 12 0.38 -27.00 -17.66
CA TRP A 12 1.26 -26.61 -16.55
C TRP A 12 0.92 -27.48 -15.35
N ARG A 13 1.83 -28.38 -14.98
CA ARG A 13 1.80 -28.98 -13.64
C ARG A 13 2.04 -27.87 -12.64
N GLU A 14 1.24 -27.79 -11.59
CA GLU A 14 1.53 -26.88 -10.48
C GLU A 14 2.99 -27.09 -10.06
N PRO A 15 3.81 -26.02 -9.99
CA PRO A 15 5.16 -26.15 -9.47
C PRO A 15 5.05 -26.71 -8.06
N VAL A 16 5.58 -27.92 -7.87
CA VAL A 16 5.70 -28.53 -6.55
C VAL A 16 6.80 -27.76 -5.83
N TYR A 17 6.41 -26.70 -5.12
CA TYR A 17 7.31 -26.03 -4.20
C TYR A 17 7.57 -27.01 -3.05
N PRO A 18 8.84 -27.29 -2.70
CA PRO A 18 9.11 -28.01 -1.46
C PRO A 18 8.47 -27.20 -0.32
N ALA A 19 7.54 -27.83 0.41
CA ALA A 19 7.00 -27.24 1.62
C ALA A 19 8.16 -27.14 2.61
N LEU A 20 8.69 -25.93 2.79
CA LEU A 20 9.64 -25.65 3.86
C LEU A 20 8.88 -25.85 5.18
N GLU A 21 9.41 -26.67 6.09
CA GLU A 21 8.87 -26.78 7.44
C GLU A 21 9.06 -25.45 8.17
N GLY A 22 7.97 -24.87 8.67
CA GLY A 22 7.93 -23.53 9.26
C GLY A 22 7.41 -22.47 8.29
N ALA A 23 7.07 -21.29 8.82
CA ALA A 23 6.81 -20.14 7.96
C ALA A 23 8.04 -19.97 7.06
N ALA A 24 7.86 -20.03 5.74
CA ALA A 24 8.93 -19.73 4.80
C ALA A 24 9.56 -18.42 5.30
N PRO A 25 10.89 -18.37 5.56
CA PRO A 25 11.52 -17.12 5.93
C PRO A 25 11.20 -16.19 4.76
N ILE A 26 10.30 -15.25 4.99
CA ILE A 26 10.01 -14.18 4.05
C ILE A 26 11.40 -13.61 3.82
N PRO A 27 11.97 -13.71 2.61
CA PRO A 27 13.35 -13.31 2.42
C PRO A 27 13.50 -11.93 3.02
N GLU A 28 14.45 -11.76 3.94
CA GLU A 28 14.90 -10.48 4.48
C GLU A 28 15.57 -9.63 3.37
N LEU A 29 14.97 -9.59 2.19
CA LEU A 29 14.82 -8.42 1.35
C LEU A 29 13.76 -7.46 1.91
N VAL A 30 13.40 -7.58 3.20
CA VAL A 30 12.97 -6.44 4.00
C VAL A 30 14.16 -5.50 4.06
N GLY A 31 14.36 -4.73 2.98
CA GLY A 31 15.43 -3.75 2.90
C GLY A 31 15.38 -2.91 4.16
N GLN A 32 16.53 -2.80 4.83
CA GLN A 32 16.64 -2.07 6.09
C GLN A 32 15.80 -0.80 6.04
N THR A 33 14.89 -0.66 7.00
CA THR A 33 14.11 0.56 7.15
C THR A 33 15.04 1.63 7.70
N TYR A 34 15.71 2.34 6.80
CA TYR A 34 16.54 3.46 7.17
C TYR A 34 15.66 4.59 7.70
N THR A 35 15.85 4.92 8.97
CA THR A 35 15.21 6.05 9.64
C THR A 35 16.15 7.26 9.63
N HIS A 36 15.63 8.45 9.94
CA HIS A 36 16.47 9.63 10.11
C HIS A 36 17.62 9.40 11.13
N GLU A 37 17.36 8.62 12.19
CA GLU A 37 18.37 8.24 13.19
C GLU A 37 19.48 7.38 12.60
N SER A 38 19.15 6.46 11.69
CA SER A 38 20.14 5.64 10.98
C SER A 38 21.08 6.46 10.10
N PHE A 39 20.62 7.62 9.61
CA PHE A 39 21.42 8.58 8.86
C PHE A 39 22.14 9.59 9.77
N GLY A 40 21.86 9.59 11.08
CA GLY A 40 22.40 10.57 12.02
C GLY A 40 21.88 12.00 11.79
N VAL A 41 20.70 12.14 11.16
CA VAL A 41 20.08 13.44 10.86
C VAL A 41 18.83 13.66 11.71
N PRO A 42 18.52 14.93 12.06
CA PRO A 42 17.26 15.23 12.75
C PRO A 42 16.05 14.96 11.85
N ARG A 43 14.89 14.74 12.49
CA ARG A 43 13.59 14.65 11.80
C ARG A 43 13.37 15.89 10.93
N TRP A 44 12.89 15.70 9.71
CA TRP A 44 12.55 16.79 8.81
C TRP A 44 11.31 17.53 9.29
N GLU A 45 11.42 18.83 9.56
CA GLU A 45 10.31 19.69 9.98
C GLU A 45 10.33 20.99 9.17
N SER A 46 9.18 21.36 8.61
CA SER A 46 9.01 22.52 7.75
C SER A 46 7.50 22.86 7.69
N THR A 47 7.11 23.87 6.91
CA THR A 47 5.70 24.25 6.77
C THR A 47 4.88 23.13 6.11
N PRO A 48 3.56 23.01 6.39
CA PRO A 48 2.73 22.00 5.73
C PRO A 48 2.81 22.04 4.20
N GLU A 49 2.90 23.24 3.62
CA GLU A 49 3.00 23.48 2.18
C GLU A 49 4.32 22.96 1.61
N GLU A 50 5.44 23.23 2.27
CA GLU A 50 6.77 22.76 1.88
C GLU A 50 6.90 21.25 2.07
N ASN A 51 6.39 20.71 3.19
CA ASN A 51 6.34 19.27 3.44
C ASN A 51 5.54 18.55 2.35
N PHE A 52 4.38 19.11 1.97
CA PHE A 52 3.57 18.55 0.90
C PHE A 52 4.25 18.69 -0.47
N ALA A 53 4.96 19.79 -0.74
CA ALA A 53 5.72 19.97 -1.97
C ALA A 53 6.88 18.96 -2.09
N LEU A 54 7.60 18.71 -0.99
CA LEU A 54 8.64 17.68 -0.92
C LEU A 54 8.05 16.28 -1.15
N LEU A 55 7.00 15.93 -0.40
CA LEU A 55 6.33 14.64 -0.54
C LEU A 55 5.81 14.43 -1.97
N LYS A 56 5.16 15.44 -2.54
CA LYS A 56 4.66 15.40 -3.92
C LYS A 56 5.79 15.17 -4.92
N SER A 57 6.95 15.80 -4.73
CA SER A 57 8.12 15.60 -5.59
C SER A 57 8.66 14.17 -5.49
N ALA A 58 8.78 13.63 -4.27
CA ALA A 58 9.18 12.24 -4.06
C ALA A 58 8.18 11.24 -4.65
N MET A 59 6.88 11.44 -4.42
CA MET A 59 5.82 10.59 -4.98
C MET A 59 5.82 10.57 -6.51
N ARG A 60 6.06 11.71 -7.16
CA ARG A 60 6.22 11.79 -8.63
C ARG A 60 7.41 10.96 -9.10
N PHE A 61 8.54 11.05 -8.40
CA PHE A 61 9.72 10.23 -8.69
C PHE A 61 9.40 8.73 -8.56
N PHE A 62 8.59 8.33 -7.57
CA PHE A 62 8.15 6.94 -7.38
C PHE A 62 7.02 6.48 -8.32
N GLY A 63 6.61 7.29 -9.29
CA GLY A 63 5.64 6.90 -10.31
C GLY A 63 4.18 7.25 -10.02
N ALA A 64 3.91 8.07 -9.00
CA ALA A 64 2.57 8.58 -8.76
C ALA A 64 2.11 9.53 -9.90
N GLY A 65 0.85 9.38 -10.30
CA GLY A 65 0.14 10.24 -11.23
C GLY A 65 -0.34 11.51 -10.53
N GLN A 66 -1.63 11.67 -10.31
CA GLN A 66 -2.15 12.80 -9.53
C GLN A 66 -1.93 12.55 -8.04
N ILE A 67 -1.66 13.61 -7.28
CA ILE A 67 -1.38 13.55 -5.83
C ILE A 67 -2.16 14.67 -5.17
N ALA A 68 -2.88 14.34 -4.10
CA ALA A 68 -3.61 15.28 -3.26
C ALA A 68 -3.53 14.85 -1.79
N SER A 69 -3.72 15.81 -0.89
CA SER A 69 -3.87 15.55 0.53
C SER A 69 -5.18 16.13 1.04
N ILE A 70 -5.71 15.51 2.09
CA ILE A 70 -6.85 15.99 2.85
C ILE A 70 -6.59 15.75 4.33
N GLU A 71 -7.12 16.62 5.18
CA GLU A 71 -7.04 16.45 6.63
C GLU A 71 -7.96 15.30 7.08
N LEU A 72 -7.48 14.47 8.02
CA LEU A 72 -8.22 13.36 8.61
C LEU A 72 -9.16 13.85 9.72
N ASP A 73 -10.15 14.64 9.33
CA ASP A 73 -11.18 15.17 10.22
C ASP A 73 -12.27 14.12 10.54
N ALA A 74 -13.29 14.51 11.32
CA ALA A 74 -14.40 13.63 11.68
C ALA A 74 -15.18 13.11 10.45
N ASN A 75 -15.31 13.92 9.39
CA ASN A 75 -16.02 13.53 8.18
C ASN A 75 -15.20 12.51 7.38
N VAL A 76 -13.90 12.73 7.21
CA VAL A 76 -13.01 11.79 6.53
C VAL A 76 -12.90 10.49 7.32
N LYS A 77 -12.84 10.54 8.66
CA LYS A 77 -12.89 9.35 9.51
C LYS A 77 -14.18 8.53 9.32
N SER A 78 -15.32 9.18 9.08
CA SER A 78 -16.59 8.48 8.81
C SER A 78 -16.63 7.75 7.46
N MET A 79 -15.71 8.05 6.54
CA MET A 79 -15.61 7.35 5.26
C MET A 79 -14.89 5.99 5.38
N PHE A 80 -14.25 5.70 6.51
CA PHE A 80 -13.59 4.41 6.73
C PHE A 80 -14.66 3.33 6.88
N TYR A 81 -14.41 2.18 6.25
CA TYR A 81 -15.34 1.06 6.37
C TYR A 81 -15.44 0.63 7.84
N PRO A 82 -16.67 0.44 8.37
CA PRO A 82 -16.85 -0.08 9.72
C PRO A 82 -16.29 -1.50 9.85
N VAL A 83 -16.27 -2.24 8.74
CA VAL A 83 -15.64 -3.56 8.62
C VAL A 83 -14.98 -3.67 7.24
N ASP A 84 -13.67 -3.87 7.24
CA ASP A 84 -12.85 -4.21 6.09
C ASP A 84 -12.74 -5.74 5.91
N ALA A 85 -13.32 -6.22 4.81
CA ALA A 85 -13.29 -7.62 4.40
C ALA A 85 -12.09 -7.95 3.48
N SER A 86 -11.17 -7.02 3.23
CA SER A 86 -10.03 -7.22 2.32
C SER A 86 -9.16 -8.42 2.72
N ARG A 87 -9.00 -8.69 4.02
CA ARG A 87 -8.24 -9.86 4.50
C ARG A 87 -8.92 -11.19 4.21
N MET A 88 -10.23 -11.22 3.93
CA MET A 88 -10.93 -12.45 3.57
C MET A 88 -10.42 -13.00 2.22
N PHE A 89 -9.88 -12.16 1.33
CA PHE A 89 -9.21 -12.61 0.10
C PHE A 89 -7.93 -13.41 0.36
N PHE A 90 -7.40 -13.36 1.58
CA PHE A 90 -6.19 -14.04 2.03
C PHE A 90 -6.45 -14.95 3.24
N ASN A 91 -7.69 -15.44 3.41
CA ASN A 91 -8.12 -16.28 4.55
C ASN A 91 -7.92 -15.65 5.95
N GLY A 92 -7.82 -14.32 6.03
CA GLY A 92 -7.77 -13.60 7.31
C GLY A 92 -9.16 -13.18 7.81
N PRO A 93 -9.31 -12.91 9.12
CA PRO A 93 -10.55 -12.39 9.66
C PRO A 93 -10.83 -10.96 9.15
N PRO A 94 -12.10 -10.55 9.08
CA PRO A 94 -12.43 -9.15 8.82
C PRO A 94 -11.91 -8.25 9.96
N MET A 95 -11.53 -7.03 9.60
CA MET A 95 -10.92 -6.06 10.52
C MET A 95 -11.71 -4.76 10.49
N ALA A 96 -11.67 -3.96 11.55
CA ALA A 96 -12.21 -2.60 11.56
C ALA A 96 -11.10 -1.56 11.70
N TYR A 97 -11.40 -0.29 11.41
CA TYR A 97 -10.47 0.82 11.67
C TYR A 97 -10.83 1.50 12.98
N GLY A 98 -9.84 1.69 13.86
CA GLY A 98 -9.96 2.41 15.12
C GLY A 98 -9.05 3.63 15.16
N PHE A 99 -9.38 4.59 16.03
CA PHE A 99 -8.59 5.81 16.23
C PHE A 99 -8.31 5.99 17.72
N GLU A 100 -7.04 6.12 18.08
CA GLU A 100 -6.58 6.22 19.48
C GLU A 100 -5.47 7.26 19.63
N ASP A 101 -5.32 7.79 20.84
CA ASP A 101 -4.20 8.65 21.21
C ASP A 101 -2.98 7.77 21.54
N CYS A 102 -2.28 7.31 20.50
CA CYS A 102 -1.08 6.49 20.62
C CYS A 102 0.07 7.06 19.78
N ASP A 103 1.30 6.61 20.08
CA ASP A 103 2.48 7.09 19.36
C ASP A 103 2.69 6.44 18.01
N ASN A 104 2.35 5.15 17.87
CA ASN A 104 2.51 4.42 16.62
C ASN A 104 1.22 3.65 16.36
N GLY A 105 0.85 3.55 15.08
CA GLY A 105 -0.24 2.69 14.67
C GLY A 105 0.11 1.23 14.93
N TYR A 106 -0.88 0.43 15.31
CA TYR A 106 -0.70 -0.97 15.60
C TYR A 106 -1.90 -1.79 15.12
N VAL A 107 -1.73 -3.11 15.08
CA VAL A 107 -2.73 -4.05 14.61
C VAL A 107 -3.10 -4.99 15.75
N THR A 108 -4.40 -5.16 16.00
CA THR A 108 -4.93 -6.16 16.93
C THR A 108 -5.51 -7.34 16.14
N ASP A 109 -6.16 -8.28 16.82
CA ASP A 109 -6.86 -9.38 16.16
C ASP A 109 -8.10 -8.92 15.38
N THR A 110 -8.60 -7.72 15.65
CA THR A 110 -9.87 -7.22 15.10
C THR A 110 -9.81 -5.81 14.52
N HIS A 111 -8.77 -5.02 14.83
CA HIS A 111 -8.69 -3.62 14.41
C HIS A 111 -7.31 -3.21 13.86
N PHE A 112 -7.33 -2.30 12.89
CA PHE A 112 -6.19 -1.45 12.55
C PHE A 112 -6.33 -0.14 13.32
N ILE A 113 -5.42 0.13 14.25
CA ILE A 113 -5.46 1.34 15.07
C ILE A 113 -4.60 2.42 14.44
N ILE A 114 -5.22 3.54 14.10
CA ILE A 114 -4.59 4.72 13.51
C ILE A 114 -4.43 5.79 14.61
N PRO A 115 -3.21 6.31 14.84
CA PRO A 115 -3.00 7.38 15.80
C PRO A 115 -3.79 8.64 15.47
N ASN A 116 -4.40 9.30 16.45
CA ASN A 116 -5.06 10.59 16.24
C ASN A 116 -4.10 11.70 15.79
N LYS A 117 -2.79 11.57 16.08
CA LYS A 117 -1.77 12.48 15.57
C LYS A 117 -1.51 12.34 14.06
N ALA A 118 -1.96 11.25 13.43
CA ALA A 118 -1.92 11.08 11.98
C ALA A 118 -2.96 11.99 11.32
N ARG A 119 -2.59 13.25 11.08
CA ARG A 119 -3.51 14.31 10.67
C ARG A 119 -3.87 14.29 9.18
N TRP A 120 -3.05 13.68 8.32
CA TRP A 120 -3.18 13.84 6.87
C TRP A 120 -3.41 12.50 6.17
N VAL A 121 -4.35 12.48 5.24
CA VAL A 121 -4.53 11.42 4.25
C VAL A 121 -3.95 11.90 2.93
N VAL A 122 -2.98 11.17 2.40
CA VAL A 122 -2.38 11.46 1.09
C VAL A 122 -2.89 10.42 0.11
N THR A 123 -3.54 10.90 -0.95
CA THR A 123 -4.08 10.06 -2.03
C THR A 123 -3.34 10.30 -3.32
N TYR A 124 -3.23 9.25 -4.13
CA TYR A 124 -2.62 9.35 -5.45
C TYR A 124 -3.27 8.42 -6.46
N THR A 125 -3.05 8.71 -7.74
CA THR A 125 -3.48 7.86 -8.84
C THR A 125 -2.30 7.16 -9.48
N THR A 126 -2.46 5.90 -9.85
CA THR A 126 -1.48 5.17 -10.67
C THR A 126 -1.96 5.13 -12.11
N PRO A 127 -1.17 5.64 -13.07
CA PRO A 127 -1.57 5.63 -14.48
C PRO A 127 -1.67 4.20 -15.01
N MET A 128 -2.69 3.96 -15.84
CA MET A 128 -2.91 2.68 -16.50
C MET A 128 -2.69 2.83 -18.02
N PRO A 129 -2.15 1.80 -18.72
CA PRO A 129 -1.94 1.88 -20.16
C PRO A 129 -3.27 2.03 -20.92
N LYS A 130 -3.48 3.22 -21.51
CA LYS A 130 -4.72 3.61 -22.19
C LYS A 130 -5.13 2.64 -23.29
N GLU A 131 -4.21 2.31 -24.20
CA GLU A 131 -4.52 1.48 -25.37
C GLU A 131 -4.86 0.04 -24.98
N MET A 132 -4.15 -0.52 -24.00
CA MET A 132 -4.47 -1.85 -23.49
C MET A 132 -5.86 -1.87 -22.83
N TYR A 133 -6.20 -0.84 -22.07
CA TYR A 133 -7.50 -0.78 -21.39
C TYR A 133 -8.69 -0.64 -22.35
N ARG A 134 -8.50 0.04 -23.50
CA ARG A 134 -9.54 0.17 -24.55
C ARG A 134 -9.92 -1.15 -25.21
N THR A 135 -9.14 -2.20 -25.02
CA THR A 135 -9.46 -3.54 -25.53
C THR A 135 -10.48 -4.30 -24.66
N ALA A 136 -11.14 -3.63 -23.72
CA ALA A 136 -12.12 -4.25 -22.86
C ALA A 136 -13.36 -4.74 -23.65
N PRO A 137 -13.89 -5.94 -23.33
CA PRO A 137 -13.34 -6.95 -22.42
C PRO A 137 -12.30 -7.83 -23.13
N SER A 138 -11.07 -7.92 -22.59
CA SER A 138 -10.06 -8.85 -23.10
C SER A 138 -8.99 -9.16 -22.05
N GLY A 139 -8.18 -10.19 -22.32
CA GLY A 139 -6.98 -10.50 -21.52
C GLY A 139 -5.94 -9.37 -21.53
N VAL A 140 -5.89 -8.55 -22.58
CA VAL A 140 -4.97 -7.40 -22.67
C VAL A 140 -5.43 -6.28 -21.73
N CYS A 141 -6.74 -6.00 -21.68
CA CYS A 141 -7.31 -5.09 -20.70
C CYS A 141 -7.05 -5.58 -19.27
N TYR A 142 -7.22 -6.88 -19.02
CA TYR A 142 -6.93 -7.47 -17.72
C TYR A 142 -5.46 -7.31 -17.33
N ALA A 143 -4.51 -7.56 -18.25
CA ALA A 143 -3.09 -7.33 -18.02
C ALA A 143 -2.77 -5.85 -17.71
N ALA A 144 -3.49 -4.91 -18.32
CA ALA A 144 -3.37 -3.48 -18.01
C ALA A 144 -3.80 -3.16 -16.57
N ASN A 145 -4.89 -3.76 -16.10
CA ASN A 145 -5.36 -3.59 -14.73
C ASN A 145 -4.36 -4.19 -13.72
N MET A 146 -3.85 -5.40 -13.98
CA MET A 146 -2.88 -6.07 -13.10
C MET A 146 -1.55 -5.30 -13.03
N SER A 147 -1.07 -4.75 -14.15
CA SER A 147 0.17 -3.97 -14.15
C SER A 147 0.06 -2.71 -13.28
N ARG A 148 -1.12 -2.06 -13.26
CA ARG A 148 -1.39 -0.92 -12.37
C ARG A 148 -1.27 -1.30 -10.89
N TYR A 149 -1.84 -2.43 -10.46
CA TYR A 149 -1.75 -2.86 -9.06
C TYR A 149 -0.31 -3.12 -8.62
N ARG A 150 0.50 -3.73 -9.49
CA ARG A 150 1.94 -3.92 -9.27
C ARG A 150 2.66 -2.58 -9.09
N LEU A 151 2.44 -1.63 -10.01
CA LEU A 151 3.04 -0.29 -9.90
C LEU A 151 2.58 0.45 -8.63
N ASN A 152 1.30 0.32 -8.27
CA ASN A 152 0.75 0.95 -7.08
C ASN A 152 1.43 0.47 -5.79
N GLN A 153 1.74 -0.83 -5.69
CA GLN A 153 2.44 -1.40 -4.52
C GLN A 153 3.85 -0.84 -4.37
N GLU A 154 4.60 -0.73 -5.47
CA GLU A 154 5.95 -0.16 -5.47
C GLU A 154 5.94 1.32 -5.05
N THR A 155 5.06 2.12 -5.64
CA THR A 155 4.91 3.54 -5.26
C THR A 155 4.59 3.68 -3.77
N MET A 156 3.63 2.90 -3.26
CA MET A 156 3.25 2.93 -1.83
C MET A 156 4.44 2.60 -0.93
N ALA A 157 5.15 1.49 -1.20
CA ALA A 157 6.26 1.04 -0.38
C ALA A 157 7.41 2.07 -0.37
N CYS A 158 7.75 2.66 -1.51
CA CYS A 158 8.77 3.70 -1.60
C CYS A 158 8.39 4.96 -0.83
N VAL A 159 7.12 5.40 -0.92
CA VAL A 159 6.63 6.59 -0.20
C VAL A 159 6.67 6.36 1.31
N GLN A 160 6.22 5.19 1.78
CA GLN A 160 6.27 4.85 3.21
C GLN A 160 7.71 4.85 3.73
N LYS A 161 8.65 4.25 2.98
CA LYS A 161 10.08 4.27 3.34
C LYS A 161 10.67 5.67 3.33
N PHE A 162 10.27 6.51 2.38
CA PHE A 162 10.70 7.90 2.32
C PHE A 162 10.24 8.69 3.56
N LEU A 163 8.98 8.52 3.98
CA LEU A 163 8.46 9.14 5.19
C LEU A 163 9.19 8.68 6.45
N LEU A 164 9.48 7.38 6.58
CA LEU A 164 10.30 6.84 7.68
C LEU A 164 11.72 7.44 7.68
N GLY A 165 12.32 7.62 6.49
CA GLY A 165 13.62 8.27 6.34
C GLY A 165 13.62 9.74 6.75
N LEU A 166 12.49 10.43 6.61
CA LEU A 166 12.29 11.80 7.10
C LEU A 166 11.96 11.86 8.60
N GLY A 167 11.55 10.74 9.21
CA GLY A 167 11.17 10.61 10.61
C GLY A 167 9.68 10.80 10.91
N TYR A 168 8.82 10.47 9.95
CA TYR A 168 7.36 10.43 10.11
C TYR A 168 6.80 9.01 10.19
#